data_AF-T0ZAU9-F1
#
_entry.id   AF-T0ZAU9-F1
#
_cell.length_a   1.000
_cell.length_b   1.000
_cell.length_c   1.000
_cell.angle_alpha   90.00
_cell.angle_beta   90.00
_cell.angle_gamma   90.00
#
_symmetry.space_group_name_H-M   'P 1'
#
loop_
_entity.id
_entity.type
_entity.pdbx_description
1 polymer ?
#
loop_
_entity_poly.entity_id
_entity_poly.type
_entity_poly.pdbx_seq_one_letter_code
_entity_poly.pdbx_strand_id
1 'polypeptide(L)'
;GRVLVVHVPPRLPGTAWQIDGRYLKRAGDKLAALSDTELRAMFAETGPDFSAECCPGATLDDLAAQAIALFRERWGKKTRDERKLQWTDEQTLFDAELLINGGVTYAALILFGTRAALGRRLAQAELVFEYRSSEASGPAADREEYREGFFLWQDAI
;
A
#
# COMPACT_ATOMS: atom_id res chain seq x y z
N GLY A 1 29.78 23.16 -35.26
CA GLY A 1 28.63 23.91 -34.71
C GLY A 1 28.70 23.89 -33.20
N ARG A 2 28.08 24.86 -32.52
CA ARG A 2 27.93 24.86 -31.05
C ARG A 2 26.57 24.28 -30.68
N VAL A 3 26.54 23.45 -29.65
CA VAL A 3 25.32 22.84 -29.11
C VAL A 3 25.18 23.30 -27.66
N LEU A 4 23.95 23.59 -27.25
CA LEU A 4 23.59 23.81 -25.86
C LEU A 4 22.79 22.60 -25.37
N VAL A 5 23.20 22.02 -24.24
CA VAL A 5 22.49 20.92 -23.58
C VAL A 5 21.84 21.46 -22.32
N VAL A 6 20.55 21.19 -22.14
CA VAL A 6 19.78 21.59 -20.97
C VAL A 6 19.22 20.34 -20.29
N HIS A 7 19.45 20.24 -18.99
CA HIS A 7 18.84 19.21 -18.14
C HIS A 7 17.65 19.80 -17.40
N VAL A 8 16.47 19.18 -17.54
CA VAL A 8 15.24 19.62 -16.88
C VAL A 8 14.89 18.56 -15.83
N PRO A 9 14.82 18.90 -14.53
CA PRO A 9 14.44 17.95 -13.49
C PRO A 9 12.95 17.55 -13.62
N PRO A 10 12.52 16.45 -12.98
CA PRO A 10 11.09 16.16 -12.87
C PRO A 10 10.38 17.23 -12.02
N ARG A 11 9.06 17.32 -12.20
CA ARG A 11 8.18 18.12 -11.32
C ARG A 11 8.17 17.55 -9.90
N LEU A 12 7.75 18.36 -8.93
CA LEU A 12 7.48 17.86 -7.56
C LEU A 12 6.28 16.92 -7.58
N PRO A 13 6.29 15.83 -6.78
CA PRO A 13 5.11 14.99 -6.59
C PRO A 13 3.90 15.84 -6.18
N GLY A 14 2.71 15.50 -6.68
CA GLY A 14 1.49 16.25 -6.33
C GLY A 14 1.31 17.56 -7.07
N THR A 15 2.24 17.92 -7.97
CA THR A 15 2.19 19.18 -8.74
C THR A 15 2.23 18.92 -10.24
N ALA A 16 1.82 19.89 -11.04
CA ALA A 16 2.00 19.89 -12.49
C ALA A 16 2.50 21.26 -12.95
N TRP A 17 3.47 21.28 -13.87
CA TRP A 17 3.93 22.53 -14.48
C TRP A 17 2.96 22.97 -15.57
N GLN A 18 2.68 24.27 -15.61
CA GLN A 18 1.91 24.88 -16.69
C GLN A 18 2.69 26.00 -17.36
N ILE A 19 2.36 26.22 -18.62
CA ILE A 19 2.77 27.40 -19.39
C ILE A 19 1.50 28.06 -19.91
N ASP A 20 1.29 29.34 -19.57
CA ASP A 20 0.13 30.14 -20.00
C ASP A 20 -1.23 29.45 -19.80
N GLY A 21 -1.43 28.83 -18.63
CA GLY A 21 -2.67 28.14 -18.30
C GLY A 21 -2.82 26.72 -18.88
N ARG A 22 -1.80 26.21 -19.57
CA ARG A 22 -1.84 24.90 -20.24
C ARG A 22 -0.89 23.91 -19.60
N TYR A 23 -1.41 22.74 -19.28
CA TYR A 23 -0.63 21.59 -18.86
C TYR A 23 -0.24 20.75 -20.08
N LEU A 24 1.06 20.68 -20.35
CA LEU A 24 1.59 20.00 -21.53
C LEU A 24 2.55 18.88 -21.12
N LYS A 25 2.59 17.84 -21.95
CA LYS A 25 3.57 16.75 -21.88
C LYS A 25 4.26 16.58 -23.21
N ARG A 26 5.47 16.00 -23.18
CA ARG A 26 6.14 15.52 -24.40
C ARG A 26 5.45 14.24 -24.86
N ALA A 27 5.03 14.21 -26.12
CA ALA A 27 4.48 13.04 -26.80
C ALA A 27 5.28 12.80 -28.09
N GLY A 28 6.31 11.96 -28.00
CA GLY A 28 7.33 11.84 -29.06
C GLY A 28 8.02 13.18 -29.29
N ASP A 29 8.06 13.65 -30.53
CA ASP A 29 8.69 14.93 -30.89
C ASP A 29 7.74 16.14 -30.85
N LYS A 30 6.59 16.00 -30.19
CA LYS A 30 5.56 17.04 -30.08
C LYS A 30 5.20 17.32 -28.63
N LEU A 31 4.59 18.49 -28.40
CA LEU A 31 3.87 18.80 -27.17
C LEU A 31 2.41 18.42 -27.33
N ALA A 32 1.87 17.72 -26.34
CA ALA A 32 0.45 17.36 -26.25
C ALA A 32 -0.12 17.84 -24.91
N ALA A 33 -1.43 18.07 -24.86
CA ALA A 33 -2.10 18.37 -23.59
C ALA A 33 -2.03 17.15 -22.64
N LEU A 34 -1.86 17.43 -21.35
CA LEU A 34 -2.16 16.45 -20.31
C LEU A 34 -3.68 16.27 -20.24
N SER A 35 -4.13 15.03 -20.16
CA SER A 35 -5.53 14.71 -19.94
C SER A 35 -5.94 14.93 -18.48
N ASP A 36 -7.24 15.12 -18.23
CA ASP A 36 -7.78 15.25 -16.87
C ASP A 36 -7.41 14.06 -15.98
N THR A 37 -7.40 12.84 -16.52
CA THR A 37 -7.00 11.63 -15.80
C THR A 37 -5.53 11.69 -15.38
N GLU A 38 -4.65 12.15 -16.28
CA GLU A 38 -3.23 12.31 -15.96
C GLU A 38 -3.03 13.40 -14.90
N LEU A 39 -3.71 14.54 -15.03
CA LEU A 39 -3.64 15.60 -14.04
C LEU A 39 -4.11 15.14 -12.66
N ARG A 40 -5.23 14.41 -12.59
CA ARG A 40 -5.73 13.80 -11.35
C ARG A 40 -4.70 12.85 -10.74
N ALA A 41 -4.09 11.99 -11.55
CA ALA A 41 -3.04 11.09 -11.08
C ALA A 41 -1.84 11.87 -10.52
N MET A 42 -1.37 12.90 -11.22
CA MET A 42 -0.26 13.74 -10.77
C MET A 42 -0.55 14.46 -9.45
N PHE A 43 -1.76 15.00 -9.28
CA PHE A 43 -2.15 15.67 -8.03
C PHE A 43 -2.39 14.69 -6.87
N ALA A 44 -2.79 13.46 -7.18
CA ALA A 44 -2.97 12.40 -6.18
C ALA A 44 -1.66 11.76 -5.70
N GLU A 45 -0.52 12.08 -6.32
CA GLU A 45 0.80 11.61 -5.86
C GLU A 45 1.15 12.07 -4.45
N THR A 46 0.59 13.20 -4.02
CA THR A 46 0.61 13.65 -2.63
C THR A 46 -0.81 13.64 -2.09
N GLY A 47 -1.44 12.47 -2.11
CA GLY A 47 -2.67 12.22 -1.36
C GLY A 47 -2.39 12.04 0.14
N PRO A 48 -3.43 12.10 1.00
CA PRO A 48 -3.30 11.59 2.35
C PRO A 48 -2.76 10.15 2.30
N ASP A 49 -1.89 9.80 3.25
CA ASP A 49 -1.37 8.44 3.35
C ASP A 49 -2.52 7.51 3.73
N PHE A 50 -3.07 6.84 2.73
CA PHE A 50 -4.17 5.89 2.90
C PHE A 50 -3.88 4.86 3.98
N SER A 51 -2.62 4.42 4.10
CA SER A 51 -2.23 3.42 5.09
C SER A 51 -2.33 3.96 6.53
N ALA A 52 -2.11 5.28 6.71
CA ALA A 52 -2.23 5.97 7.98
C ALA A 52 -3.68 6.38 8.32
N GLU A 53 -4.63 6.30 7.39
CA GLU A 53 -6.03 6.62 7.66
C GLU A 53 -6.70 5.55 8.53
N CYS A 54 -7.57 5.97 9.46
CA CYS A 54 -8.40 5.05 10.23
C CYS A 54 -9.48 4.43 9.33
N CYS A 55 -9.60 3.10 9.34
CA CYS A 55 -10.68 2.40 8.65
C CYS A 55 -11.98 2.52 9.45
N PRO A 56 -13.02 3.20 8.94
CA PRO A 56 -14.25 3.42 9.70
C PRO A 56 -14.92 2.11 10.11
N GLY A 57 -15.14 1.95 11.41
CA GLY A 57 -15.80 0.80 12.01
C GLY A 57 -14.94 -0.46 12.14
N ALA A 58 -13.68 -0.46 11.69
CA ALA A 58 -12.76 -1.55 11.97
C ALA A 58 -12.42 -1.60 13.47
N THR A 59 -12.33 -2.81 14.01
CA THR A 59 -12.08 -3.07 15.43
C THR A 59 -10.92 -4.05 15.61
N LEU A 60 -10.45 -4.24 16.84
CA LEU A 60 -9.39 -5.22 17.12
C LEU A 60 -9.78 -6.65 16.74
N ASP A 61 -11.08 -6.99 16.80
CA ASP A 61 -11.60 -8.30 16.37
C ASP A 61 -11.48 -8.53 14.86
N ASP A 62 -11.25 -7.47 14.08
CA ASP A 62 -10.97 -7.58 12.64
C ASP A 62 -9.50 -8.01 12.39
N LEU A 63 -8.63 -8.00 13.40
CA LEU A 63 -7.21 -8.33 13.33
C LEU A 63 -6.91 -9.73 13.89
N ALA A 64 -5.96 -10.43 13.27
CA ALA A 64 -5.51 -11.75 13.67
C ALA A 64 -4.42 -11.63 14.75
N ALA A 65 -4.73 -12.06 15.97
CA ALA A 65 -3.81 -12.00 17.11
C ALA A 65 -2.48 -12.71 16.83
N GLN A 66 -2.47 -13.83 16.09
CA GLN A 66 -1.23 -14.53 15.74
C GLN A 66 -0.32 -13.69 14.83
N ALA A 67 -0.88 -12.84 13.96
CA ALA A 67 -0.12 -11.97 13.08
C ALA A 67 0.54 -10.83 13.88
N ILE A 68 -0.20 -10.26 14.84
CA ILE A 68 0.31 -9.24 15.77
C ILE A 68 1.41 -9.83 16.65
N ALA A 69 1.23 -11.05 17.16
CA ALA A 69 2.24 -11.74 17.96
C ALA A 69 3.54 -11.96 17.18
N LEU A 70 3.45 -12.40 15.91
CA LEU A 70 4.61 -12.57 15.04
C LEU A 70 5.32 -11.23 14.76
N PHE A 71 4.56 -10.17 14.52
CA PHE A 71 5.13 -8.82 14.38
C PHE A 71 5.85 -8.37 15.65
N ARG A 72 5.22 -8.51 16.82
CA ARG A 72 5.80 -8.18 18.13
C ARG A 72 7.11 -8.92 18.38
N GLU A 73 7.17 -10.21 18.06
CA GLU A 73 8.39 -11.03 18.17
C GLU A 73 9.49 -10.50 17.25
N ARG A 74 9.20 -10.35 15.94
CA ARG A 74 10.16 -9.87 14.95
C ARG A 74 10.65 -8.46 15.29
N TRP A 75 9.77 -7.61 15.81
CA TRP A 75 10.11 -6.25 16.21
C TRP A 75 11.05 -6.24 17.42
N GLY A 76 10.73 -7.00 18.48
CA GLY A 76 11.58 -7.15 19.66
C GLY A 76 12.98 -7.65 19.30
N LYS A 77 13.07 -8.65 18.41
CA LYS A 77 14.35 -9.16 17.90
C LYS A 77 15.12 -8.11 17.10
N LYS A 78 14.44 -7.37 16.21
CA LYS A 78 15.05 -6.33 15.36
C LYS A 78 15.62 -5.18 16.20
N THR A 79 14.92 -4.75 17.26
CA THR A 79 15.36 -3.65 18.12
C THR A 79 16.22 -4.10 19.30
N ARG A 80 16.41 -5.43 19.49
CA ARG A 80 17.07 -6.03 20.67
C ARG A 80 16.42 -5.59 21.98
N ASP A 81 15.09 -5.55 22.00
CA ASP A 81 14.29 -5.15 23.17
C ASP A 81 13.26 -6.23 23.50
N GLU A 82 13.63 -7.15 24.40
CA GLU A 82 12.79 -8.28 24.82
C GLU A 82 11.55 -7.84 25.60
N ARG A 83 11.54 -6.62 26.17
CA ARG A 83 10.37 -6.09 26.90
C ARG A 83 9.14 -6.00 26.00
N LYS A 84 9.35 -5.82 24.68
CA LYS A 84 8.26 -5.78 23.69
C LYS A 84 7.46 -7.07 23.65
N LEU A 85 8.04 -8.21 23.99
CA LEU A 85 7.35 -9.50 23.99
C LEU A 85 6.22 -9.59 25.02
N GLN A 86 6.26 -8.73 26.05
CA GLN A 86 5.26 -8.67 27.11
C GLN A 86 4.13 -7.67 26.83
N TRP A 87 4.19 -6.96 25.69
CA TRP A 87 3.15 -6.01 25.31
C TRP A 87 1.86 -6.73 24.94
N THR A 88 0.72 -6.12 25.27
CA THR A 88 -0.58 -6.55 24.74
C THR A 88 -0.66 -6.24 23.25
N ASP A 89 -1.65 -6.81 22.56
CA ASP A 89 -1.88 -6.52 21.15
C ASP A 89 -2.23 -5.04 20.96
N GLU A 90 -3.05 -4.44 21.83
CA GLU A 90 -3.35 -3.00 21.75
C GLU A 90 -2.10 -2.15 21.93
N GLN A 91 -1.27 -2.45 22.93
CA GLN A 91 -0.02 -1.70 23.17
C GLN A 91 0.92 -1.82 21.96
N THR A 92 1.01 -3.03 21.39
CA THR A 92 1.85 -3.30 20.22
C THR A 92 1.40 -2.45 19.03
N LEU A 93 0.09 -2.41 18.77
CA LEU A 93 -0.46 -1.66 17.65
C LEU A 93 -0.37 -0.14 17.88
N PHE A 94 -0.62 0.34 19.10
CA PHE A 94 -0.49 1.75 19.44
C PHE A 94 0.95 2.25 19.28
N ASP A 95 1.93 1.53 19.86
CA ASP A 95 3.35 1.89 19.76
C ASP A 95 3.88 1.79 18.33
N ALA A 96 3.24 0.98 17.48
CA ALA A 96 3.55 0.87 16.06
C ALA A 96 2.82 1.91 15.19
N GLU A 97 2.05 2.83 15.79
CA GLU A 97 1.22 3.83 15.09
C GLU A 97 0.14 3.20 14.18
N LEU A 98 -0.31 1.99 14.52
CA LEU A 98 -1.35 1.22 13.83
C LEU A 98 -2.73 1.35 14.49
N LEU A 99 -2.78 2.01 15.66
CA LEU A 99 -3.99 2.52 16.28
C LEU A 99 -3.88 4.03 16.45
N ILE A 100 -4.76 4.79 15.81
CA ILE A 100 -4.80 6.25 15.90
C ILE A 100 -6.13 6.67 16.50
N ASN A 101 -6.10 7.37 17.64
CA ASN A 101 -7.30 7.78 18.38
C ASN A 101 -8.25 6.60 18.71
N GLY A 102 -7.70 5.40 18.93
CA GLY A 102 -8.46 4.17 19.15
C GLY A 102 -9.05 3.52 17.89
N GLY A 103 -8.85 4.12 16.71
CA GLY A 103 -9.24 3.56 15.42
C GLY A 103 -8.14 2.70 14.81
N VAL A 104 -8.54 1.57 14.23
CA VAL A 104 -7.65 0.68 13.45
C VAL A 104 -7.33 1.33 12.11
N THR A 105 -6.04 1.48 11.78
CA THR A 105 -5.63 2.05 10.49
C THR A 105 -5.75 1.05 9.35
N TYR A 106 -5.76 1.52 8.10
CA TYR A 106 -5.69 0.62 6.95
C TYR A 106 -4.37 -0.17 6.91
N ALA A 107 -3.25 0.41 7.38
CA ALA A 107 -2.00 -0.33 7.56
C ALA A 107 -2.18 -1.52 8.50
N ALA A 108 -2.89 -1.35 9.63
CA ALA A 108 -3.15 -2.44 10.56
C ALA A 108 -3.95 -3.58 9.92
N LEU A 109 -4.98 -3.25 9.11
CA LEU A 109 -5.76 -4.24 8.37
C LEU A 109 -4.92 -4.95 7.29
N ILE A 110 -4.09 -4.23 6.55
CA ILE A 110 -3.22 -4.81 5.52
C ILE A 110 -2.19 -5.75 6.14
N LEU A 111 -1.65 -5.42 7.31
CA LEU A 111 -0.62 -6.23 7.97
C LEU A 111 -1.20 -7.43 8.73
N PHE A 112 -2.33 -7.24 9.41
CA PHE A 112 -2.84 -8.21 10.40
C PHE A 112 -4.29 -8.60 10.22
N GLY A 113 -5.02 -8.06 9.25
CA GLY A 113 -6.46 -8.28 9.15
C GLY A 113 -6.83 -9.73 8.84
N THR A 114 -7.98 -10.17 9.36
CA THR A 114 -8.55 -11.48 9.03
C THR A 114 -9.12 -11.50 7.61
N ARG A 115 -9.22 -12.68 6.98
CA ARG A 115 -9.90 -12.82 5.66
C ARG A 115 -11.29 -12.19 5.64
N ALA A 116 -12.06 -12.35 6.70
CA ALA A 116 -13.40 -11.78 6.80
C ALA A 116 -13.37 -10.24 6.87
N ALA A 117 -12.42 -9.67 7.62
CA ALA A 117 -12.23 -8.23 7.73
C ALA A 117 -11.80 -7.60 6.40
N LEU A 118 -10.77 -8.15 5.74
CA LEU A 118 -10.36 -7.70 4.40
C LEU A 118 -11.52 -7.84 3.41
N GLY A 119 -12.27 -8.94 3.49
CA GLY A 119 -13.53 -9.17 2.79
C GLY A 119 -14.49 -7.99 2.82
N ARG A 120 -14.70 -7.41 4.00
CA ARG A 120 -15.67 -6.33 4.26
C ARG A 120 -15.12 -4.93 4.09
N ARG A 121 -13.85 -4.70 4.45
CA ARG A 121 -13.26 -3.37 4.66
C ARG A 121 -12.28 -2.95 3.55
N LEU A 122 -11.68 -3.91 2.87
CA LEU A 122 -10.62 -3.73 1.88
C LEU A 122 -10.88 -4.66 0.69
N ALA A 123 -11.86 -4.28 -0.14
CA ALA A 123 -12.15 -5.02 -1.37
C ALA A 123 -10.91 -5.06 -2.27
N GLN A 124 -10.67 -6.19 -2.94
CA GLN A 124 -9.52 -6.41 -3.82
C GLN A 124 -8.14 -6.30 -3.15
N ALA A 125 -8.06 -6.42 -1.81
CA ALA A 125 -6.79 -6.55 -1.09
C ALA A 125 -6.36 -8.02 -1.00
N GLU A 126 -5.97 -8.60 -2.14
CA GLU A 126 -5.49 -9.98 -2.25
C GLU A 126 -4.29 -10.07 -3.18
N LEU A 127 -3.34 -10.96 -2.84
CA LEU A 127 -2.26 -11.34 -3.72
C LEU A 127 -2.61 -12.67 -4.38
N VAL A 128 -2.63 -12.70 -5.71
CA VAL A 128 -2.96 -13.88 -6.50
C VAL A 128 -1.73 -14.31 -7.28
N PHE A 129 -1.21 -15.50 -6.98
CA PHE A 129 -0.22 -16.17 -7.80
C PHE A 129 -0.96 -17.11 -8.74
N GLU A 130 -0.71 -16.98 -10.04
CA GLU A 130 -1.37 -17.78 -11.06
C GLU A 130 -0.35 -18.32 -12.04
N TYR A 131 -0.26 -19.64 -12.19
CA TYR A 131 0.56 -20.28 -13.20
C TYR A 131 -0.30 -20.78 -14.36
N ARG A 132 0.13 -20.43 -15.58
CA ARG A 132 -0.45 -20.90 -16.82
C ARG A 132 0.65 -21.45 -17.72
N SER A 133 0.42 -22.65 -18.26
CA SER A 133 1.30 -23.25 -19.27
C SER A 133 1.05 -22.71 -20.68
N SER A 134 -0.03 -21.94 -20.88
CA SER A 134 -0.35 -21.27 -22.15
C SER A 134 -1.27 -20.06 -21.94
N GLU A 135 -1.29 -19.15 -22.93
CA GLU A 135 -2.22 -18.00 -23.01
C GLU A 135 -3.66 -18.39 -23.41
N ALA A 136 -3.95 -19.69 -23.50
CA ALA A 136 -5.29 -20.15 -23.86
C ALA A 136 -6.31 -19.76 -22.79
N SER A 137 -7.51 -19.38 -23.23
CA SER A 137 -8.64 -19.12 -22.33
C SER A 137 -9.04 -20.40 -21.59
N GLY A 138 -9.14 -20.32 -20.26
CA GLY A 138 -9.45 -21.45 -19.38
C GLY A 138 -9.01 -21.21 -17.93
N PRO A 139 -9.30 -22.15 -17.01
CA PRO A 139 -8.80 -22.10 -15.63
C PRO A 139 -7.27 -22.19 -15.60
N ALA A 140 -6.66 -21.58 -14.59
CA ALA A 140 -5.23 -21.69 -14.35
C ALA A 140 -4.82 -23.14 -14.03
N ALA A 141 -3.58 -23.50 -14.36
CA ALA A 141 -3.03 -24.79 -13.98
C ALA A 141 -2.75 -24.87 -12.49
N ASP A 142 -2.33 -23.74 -11.90
CA ASP A 142 -2.19 -23.59 -10.46
C ASP A 142 -2.52 -22.15 -10.06
N ARG A 143 -3.14 -21.98 -8.89
CA ARG A 143 -3.57 -20.67 -8.38
C ARG A 143 -3.62 -20.67 -6.86
N GLU A 144 -2.90 -19.72 -6.27
CA GLU A 144 -2.95 -19.42 -4.83
C GLU A 144 -3.45 -17.99 -4.61
N GLU A 145 -4.31 -17.81 -3.61
CA GLU A 145 -4.90 -16.52 -3.25
C GLU A 145 -4.66 -16.24 -1.77
N TYR A 146 -3.95 -15.14 -1.50
CA TYR A 146 -3.70 -14.63 -0.16
C TYR A 146 -4.56 -13.40 0.08
N ARG A 147 -5.70 -13.59 0.75
CA ARG A 147 -6.63 -12.51 1.14
C ARG A 147 -6.75 -12.45 2.66
N GLU A 148 -5.65 -12.15 3.31
CA GLU A 148 -5.54 -11.95 4.74
C GLU A 148 -4.31 -11.07 5.02
N GLY A 149 -4.13 -10.62 6.26
CA GLY A 149 -3.04 -9.72 6.63
C GLY A 149 -1.67 -10.30 6.25
N PHE A 150 -0.78 -9.47 5.73
CA PHE A 150 0.55 -9.86 5.22
C PHE A 150 1.31 -10.80 6.16
N PHE A 151 1.26 -10.56 7.47
CA PHE A 151 2.00 -11.36 8.45
C PHE A 151 1.53 -12.83 8.55
N LEU A 152 0.36 -13.17 8.00
CA LEU A 152 -0.18 -14.54 8.00
C LEU A 152 0.38 -15.40 6.87
N TRP A 153 0.90 -14.80 5.80
CA TRP A 153 1.36 -15.53 4.61
C TRP A 153 2.73 -15.10 4.09
N GLN A 154 3.39 -14.13 4.72
CA GLN A 154 4.71 -13.63 4.28
C GLN A 154 5.82 -14.68 4.13
N ASP A 155 5.72 -15.82 4.81
CA ASP A 155 6.71 -16.90 4.72
C ASP A 155 6.40 -17.90 3.58
N ALA A 156 5.25 -17.74 2.91
CA ALA A 156 4.86 -18.53 1.74
C ALA A 156 5.40 -17.97 0.41
N ILE A 157 6.04 -16.80 0.44
CA ILE A 157 6.62 -16.10 -0.72
C ILE A 157 8.14 -16.03 -0.68
#